data_AF-A0A0C5J6S9-F1
#
_entry.id   AF-A0A0C5J6S9-F1
#
_cell.length_a   1.000
_cell.length_b   1.000
_cell.length_c   1.000
_cell.angle_alpha   90.00
_cell.angle_beta   90.00
_cell.angle_gamma   90.00
#
_symmetry.space_group_name_H-M   'P 1'
#
loop_
_entity.id
_entity.type
_entity.pdbx_description
1 polymer ?
#
loop_
_entity_poly.entity_id
_entity_poly.type
_entity_poly.pdbx_seq_one_letter_code
_entity_poly.pdbx_strand_id
1 'polypeptide(L)'
;MSKISKRPAIRMPTIAEDKAITAAARSDPDAQPLTPKQLKAMVPTQALRGRPKSENKKLLVSVRYSPEVVAYFKSTGEGWQSRMDGVLRQYVARHSRSA
;
A
#
# COMPACT_ATOMS: atom_id res chain seq x y z
N MET A 1 -25.94 -3.60 3.90
CA MET A 1 -25.86 -3.79 2.44
C MET A 1 -25.81 -2.43 1.77
N SER A 2 -24.65 -1.99 1.27
CA SER A 2 -24.51 -0.67 0.66
C SER A 2 -25.22 -0.63 -0.69
N LYS A 3 -26.16 0.30 -0.86
CA LYS A 3 -26.83 0.57 -2.13
C LYS A 3 -25.80 1.09 -3.12
N ILE A 4 -25.56 0.37 -4.21
CA ILE A 4 -24.71 0.82 -5.30
C ILE A 4 -25.38 2.02 -5.97
N SER A 5 -24.79 3.20 -5.82
CA SER A 5 -25.23 4.41 -6.52
C SER A 5 -25.16 4.18 -8.03
N LYS A 6 -26.19 4.62 -8.77
CA LYS A 6 -26.17 4.58 -10.25
C LYS A 6 -24.99 5.42 -10.73
N ARG A 7 -24.16 4.86 -11.63
CA ARG A 7 -23.04 5.61 -12.23
C ARG A 7 -23.61 6.71 -13.14
N PRO A 8 -23.10 7.95 -13.07
CA PRO A 8 -23.51 9.01 -13.99
C PRO A 8 -23.14 8.63 -15.42
N ALA A 9 -24.01 8.98 -16.38
CA ALA A 9 -23.72 8.80 -17.80
C ALA A 9 -22.69 9.84 -18.25
N ILE A 10 -21.51 9.40 -18.70
CA ILE A 10 -20.45 10.27 -19.21
C ILE A 10 -20.65 10.44 -20.72
N ARG A 11 -20.88 11.67 -21.19
CA ARG A 11 -20.90 11.98 -22.62
C ARG A 11 -19.46 12.13 -23.11
N MET A 12 -19.02 11.19 -23.94
CA MET A 12 -17.72 11.28 -24.61
C MET A 12 -17.79 12.24 -25.80
N PRO A 13 -16.75 13.04 -26.07
CA PRO A 13 -16.69 13.84 -27.28
C PRO A 13 -16.64 12.96 -28.53
N THR A 14 -17.13 13.49 -29.63
CA THR A 14 -16.95 12.91 -30.97
C THR A 14 -15.52 13.16 -31.47
N ILE A 15 -15.10 12.43 -32.49
CA ILE A 15 -13.76 12.59 -33.10
C ILE A 15 -13.51 14.03 -33.57
N ALA A 16 -14.55 14.71 -34.07
CA ALA A 16 -14.45 16.10 -34.52
C ALA A 16 -14.25 17.06 -33.33
N GLU A 17 -15.02 16.86 -32.26
CA GLU A 17 -14.89 17.64 -31.01
C GLU A 17 -13.51 17.40 -30.36
N ASP A 18 -13.03 16.15 -30.30
CA ASP A 18 -11.70 15.81 -29.76
C ASP A 18 -10.57 16.50 -30.52
N LYS A 19 -10.65 16.56 -31.85
CA LYS A 19 -9.67 17.28 -32.67
C LYS A 19 -9.68 18.78 -32.38
N ALA A 20 -10.86 19.38 -32.23
CA ALA A 20 -10.99 20.80 -31.90
C ALA A 20 -10.43 21.10 -30.50
N ILE A 21 -10.74 20.27 -29.51
CA ILE A 21 -10.21 20.38 -28.14
C ILE A 21 -8.69 20.27 -28.14
N THR A 22 -8.14 19.29 -28.87
CA THR A 22 -6.69 19.08 -28.95
C THR A 22 -5.98 20.26 -29.63
N ALA A 23 -6.56 20.83 -30.68
CA ALA A 23 -6.00 21.99 -31.36
C ALA A 23 -5.99 23.22 -30.45
N ALA A 24 -7.10 23.49 -29.75
CA ALA A 24 -7.20 24.59 -28.79
C ALA A 24 -6.18 24.45 -27.64
N ALA A 25 -6.02 23.25 -27.09
CA ALA A 25 -5.04 23.00 -26.02
C ALA A 25 -3.59 23.22 -26.48
N ARG A 26 -3.26 22.97 -27.76
CA ARG A 26 -1.91 23.22 -28.29
C ARG A 26 -1.64 24.69 -28.58
N SER A 27 -2.68 25.46 -28.91
CA SER A 27 -2.53 26.90 -29.16
C SER A 27 -2.40 27.73 -27.89
N ASP A 28 -2.83 27.21 -26.74
CA ASP A 28 -2.70 27.86 -25.44
C ASP A 28 -1.27 27.69 -24.88
N PRO A 29 -0.46 28.77 -24.75
CA PRO A 29 0.90 28.67 -24.21
C PRO A 29 0.96 28.24 -22.74
N ASP A 30 -0.07 28.54 -21.95
CA ASP A 30 -0.10 28.31 -20.51
C ASP A 30 -0.68 26.92 -20.14
N ALA A 31 -1.40 26.27 -21.08
CA ALA A 31 -2.11 25.02 -20.84
C ALA A 31 -1.82 23.92 -21.89
N GLN A 32 -0.58 23.85 -22.38
CA GLN A 32 -0.20 22.83 -23.37
C GLN A 32 -0.33 21.40 -22.83
N PRO A 33 -0.79 20.43 -23.65
CA PRO A 33 -0.86 19.04 -23.26
C PRO A 33 0.54 18.45 -23.03
N LEU A 34 0.67 17.60 -22.01
CA LEU A 34 1.92 16.92 -21.72
C LEU A 34 2.36 16.04 -22.89
N THR A 35 3.66 16.07 -23.17
CA THR A 35 4.28 15.16 -24.14
C THR A 35 4.26 13.72 -23.63
N PRO A 36 4.33 12.71 -24.53
CA PRO A 36 4.44 11.31 -24.11
C PRO A 36 5.64 11.04 -23.20
N LYS A 37 6.76 11.75 -23.40
CA LYS A 37 7.95 11.64 -22.55
C LYS A 37 7.71 12.19 -21.15
N GLN A 38 7.05 13.34 -21.04
CA GLN A 38 6.67 13.93 -19.74
C GLN A 38 5.67 13.02 -19.00
N LEU A 39 4.64 12.52 -19.68
CA LEU A 39 3.68 11.58 -19.11
C LEU A 39 4.36 10.31 -18.59
N LYS A 40 5.30 9.73 -19.37
CA LYS A 40 6.05 8.54 -18.96
C LYS A 40 6.97 8.80 -17.76
N ALA A 41 7.44 10.03 -17.58
CA ALA A 41 8.29 10.42 -16.46
C ALA A 41 7.51 10.67 -15.16
N MET A 42 6.17 10.75 -15.19
CA MET A 42 5.37 10.94 -13.99
C MET A 42 5.39 9.70 -13.11
N VAL A 43 5.65 9.88 -11.81
CA VAL A 43 5.57 8.80 -10.82
C VAL A 43 4.10 8.54 -10.49
N PRO A 44 3.60 7.29 -10.63
CA PRO A 44 2.23 6.97 -10.25
C PRO A 44 1.97 7.34 -8.79
N THR A 45 0.84 7.96 -8.50
CA THR A 45 0.45 8.32 -7.13
C THR A 45 0.35 7.10 -6.20
N GLN A 46 0.16 5.90 -6.75
CA GLN A 46 0.21 4.62 -6.04
C GLN A 46 1.62 4.29 -5.51
N ALA A 47 2.68 4.75 -6.18
CA ALA A 47 4.07 4.56 -5.73
C ALA A 47 4.46 5.50 -4.59
N LEU A 48 3.71 6.60 -4.37
CA LEU A 48 3.96 7.61 -3.35
C LEU A 48 3.10 7.44 -2.09
N ARG A 49 2.13 6.51 -2.08
CA ARG A 49 1.21 6.34 -0.94
C ARG A 49 1.82 5.42 0.12
N GLY A 50 2.04 5.99 1.31
CA GLY A 50 2.36 5.25 2.54
C GLY A 50 3.84 5.18 2.88
N ARG A 51 4.14 4.57 4.04
CA ARG A 51 5.53 4.27 4.43
C ARG A 51 6.13 3.28 3.41
N PRO A 52 7.40 3.45 2.99
CA PRO A 52 8.10 2.45 2.19
C PRO A 52 7.94 1.06 2.80
N LYS A 53 7.76 0.04 1.96
CA LYS A 53 7.67 -1.34 2.43
C LYS A 53 8.97 -1.70 3.14
N SER A 54 8.86 -2.30 4.33
CA SER A 54 10.05 -2.87 4.99
C SER A 54 10.55 -4.05 4.17
N GLU A 55 11.84 -4.05 3.82
CA GLU A 55 12.52 -5.19 3.18
C GLU A 55 12.36 -6.47 4.02
N ASN A 56 12.47 -6.33 5.35
CA ASN A 56 12.34 -7.43 6.31
C ASN A 56 11.06 -7.27 7.13
N LYS A 57 9.92 -7.69 6.57
CA LYS A 57 8.62 -7.66 7.25
C LYS A 57 8.44 -8.87 8.18
N LYS A 58 7.77 -8.66 9.32
CA LYS A 58 7.29 -9.78 10.16
C LYS A 58 6.31 -10.63 9.34
N LEU A 59 6.43 -11.95 9.43
CA LEU A 59 5.52 -12.88 8.77
C LEU A 59 4.29 -13.11 9.66
N LEU A 60 3.10 -12.98 9.06
CA LEU A 60 1.86 -13.33 9.73
C LEU A 60 1.61 -14.83 9.55
N VAL A 61 1.70 -15.58 10.64
CA VAL A 61 1.43 -17.02 10.69
C VAL A 61 0.30 -17.33 11.67
N SER A 62 -0.53 -18.32 11.33
CA SER A 62 -1.57 -18.83 12.23
C SER A 62 -0.98 -19.99 13.03
N VAL A 63 -0.68 -19.75 14.31
CA VAL A 63 -0.07 -20.73 15.23
C VAL A 63 -0.96 -20.88 16.46
N ARG A 64 -1.14 -22.12 16.91
CA ARG A 64 -1.81 -22.42 18.19
C ARG A 64 -0.77 -22.49 19.29
N TYR A 65 -0.95 -21.69 20.34
CA TYR A 65 -0.13 -21.72 21.55
C TYR A 65 -0.90 -22.35 22.70
N SER A 66 -0.19 -22.94 23.66
CA SER A 66 -0.81 -23.41 24.90
C SER A 66 -1.47 -22.24 25.65
N PRO A 67 -2.64 -22.45 26.30
CA PRO A 67 -3.37 -21.37 26.96
C PRO A 67 -2.56 -20.61 28.01
N GLU A 68 -1.75 -21.31 28.79
CA GLU A 68 -0.91 -20.76 29.86
C GLU A 68 0.16 -19.81 29.33
N VAL A 69 0.72 -20.08 28.15
CA VAL A 69 1.72 -19.20 27.50
C VAL A 69 1.06 -17.88 27.10
N VAL A 70 -0.11 -17.96 26.47
CA VAL A 70 -0.85 -16.76 26.05
C VAL A 70 -1.33 -15.96 27.26
N ALA A 71 -1.83 -16.64 28.29
CA ALA A 71 -2.27 -16.02 29.53
C ALA A 71 -1.13 -15.27 30.24
N TYR A 72 0.04 -15.91 30.36
CA TYR A 72 1.24 -15.29 30.93
C TYR A 72 1.61 -14.02 30.16
N PHE A 73 1.79 -14.08 28.84
CA PHE A 73 2.20 -12.87 28.10
C PHE A 73 1.10 -11.80 28.15
N LYS A 74 -0.18 -12.14 28.01
CA LYS A 74 -1.26 -11.15 28.11
C LYS A 74 -1.29 -10.43 29.46
N SER A 75 -1.03 -11.13 30.57
CA SER A 75 -1.01 -10.50 31.90
C SER A 75 0.09 -9.44 32.03
N THR A 76 1.11 -9.49 31.17
CA THR A 76 2.18 -8.51 31.16
C THR A 76 1.77 -7.15 30.59
N GLY A 77 0.58 -7.02 29.98
CA GLY A 77 -0.02 -5.75 29.53
C GLY A 77 0.24 -5.40 28.06
N GLU A 78 0.20 -4.10 27.73
CA GLU A 78 0.40 -3.60 26.36
C GLU A 78 1.74 -4.11 25.77
N GLY A 79 1.73 -4.47 24.48
CA GLY A 79 2.93 -4.98 23.82
C GLY A 79 3.33 -6.42 24.21
N TRP A 80 2.43 -7.19 24.83
CA TRP A 80 2.70 -8.60 25.16
C TRP A 80 3.14 -9.44 23.96
N GLN A 81 2.58 -9.22 22.77
CA GLN A 81 2.97 -9.93 21.55
C GLN A 81 4.43 -9.63 21.16
N SER A 82 4.86 -8.37 21.31
CA SER A 82 6.25 -7.96 21.04
C SER A 82 7.23 -8.56 22.04
N ARG A 83 6.82 -8.70 23.32
CA ARG A 83 7.61 -9.42 24.32
C ARG A 83 7.71 -10.91 24.04
N MET A 84 6.61 -11.54 23.65
CA MET A 84 6.59 -12.93 23.23
C MET A 84 7.53 -13.17 22.04
N ASP A 85 7.47 -12.32 21.01
CA ASP A 85 8.40 -12.32 19.87
C ASP A 85 9.87 -12.17 20.33
N GLY A 86 10.14 -11.28 21.29
CA GLY A 86 11.46 -11.11 21.88
C GLY A 86 12.02 -12.38 22.52
N VAL A 87 11.20 -13.12 23.28
CA VAL A 87 11.59 -14.40 23.89
C VAL A 87 11.90 -15.46 22.82
N LEU A 88 11.06 -15.56 21.78
CA LEU A 88 11.29 -16.49 20.67
C LEU A 88 12.59 -16.16 19.91
N ARG A 89 12.88 -14.87 19.70
CA ARG A 89 14.13 -14.43 19.07
C ARG A 89 15.35 -14.77 19.92
N GLN A 90 15.28 -14.59 21.24
CA GLN A 90 16.36 -14.97 22.15
C GLN A 90 16.61 -16.48 22.13
N TYR A 91 15.54 -17.28 22.11
CA TYR A 91 15.64 -18.73 21.97
C TYR A 91 16.37 -19.12 20.68
N VAL A 92 15.96 -18.56 19.53
CA VAL A 92 16.64 -18.81 18.25
C VAL A 92 18.11 -18.40 18.31
N ALA A 93 18.43 -17.20 18.78
CA ALA A 93 19.82 -16.70 18.84
C ALA A 93 20.73 -17.49 19.79
N ARG A 94 20.16 -18.14 20.81
CA ARG A 94 20.92 -19.03 21.71
C ARG A 94 21.25 -20.36 21.04
N HIS A 95 20.32 -20.93 20.28
CA HIS A 95 20.46 -22.27 19.70
C HIS A 95 21.08 -22.27 18.31
N SER A 96 21.01 -21.14 17.58
CA SER A 96 21.70 -20.98 16.30
C SER A 96 23.21 -20.76 16.44
N ARG A 97 23.72 -20.55 17.66
CA ARG A 97 25.16 -20.41 17.93
C ARG A 97 25.84 -21.73 18.31
N SER A 98 25.05 -22.80 18.50
CA SER A 98 25.55 -24.15 18.82
C SER A 98 25.40 -25.14 17.66
N ALA A 99 25.00 -24.64 16.49
CA ALA A 99 24.94 -25.37 15.22
C ALA A 99 25.95 -24.74 14.26
#